data_AF-A0A535ZXE6-F1
#
_entry.id   AF-A0A535ZXE6-F1
#
_cell.length_a   1.000
_cell.length_b   1.000
_cell.length_c   1.000
_cell.angle_alpha   90.00
_cell.angle_beta   90.00
_cell.angle_gamma   90.00
#
_symmetry.space_group_name_H-M   'P 1'
#
loop_
_entity.id
_entity.type
_entity.pdbx_description
1 polymer ?
#
loop_
_entity_poly.entity_id
_entity_poly.type
_entity_poly.pdbx_seq_one_letter_code
_entity_poly.pdbx_strand_id
1 'polypeptide(L)'
;MTFRGDAPLDPSQVEDTRGRGVGGPILVGGGGIGILILVASLLLGVNPLADYAGPDQAIDGAPSVQDCKTGADARTVLFTGATQAGCGYASGAQGPFYCPEDGKVYLDISFFDDLRTTFGAQGGPFAEGYVIAHEYGHHVQDELGILTPGTGAGAQSRSVRVELQADCLAGVWARHASDTGYLEPPTDAQIAQALDAAAAVGDDRIQKETQGRVAPEQWTHGSSAQRQRWFTTGFKTGDLDRCDTSGAL
;
A
#
# COMPACT_ATOMS: atom_id res chain seq x y z
N MET A 1 -5.76 1.92 -19.58
CA MET A 1 -6.16 0.57 -19.15
C MET A 1 -7.52 0.68 -18.47
N THR A 2 -8.40 -0.29 -18.67
CA THR A 2 -9.72 -0.35 -18.04
C THR A 2 -9.92 -1.70 -17.36
N PHE A 3 -10.51 -1.70 -16.17
CA PHE A 3 -11.12 -2.92 -15.64
C PHE A 3 -12.29 -3.34 -16.52
N ARG A 4 -12.51 -4.64 -16.68
CA ARG A 4 -13.71 -5.13 -17.36
C ARG A 4 -14.93 -4.96 -16.47
N GLY A 5 -15.88 -4.13 -16.91
CA GLY A 5 -17.09 -3.78 -16.13
C GLY A 5 -18.18 -4.86 -16.09
N ASP A 6 -18.03 -5.93 -16.85
CA ASP A 6 -18.95 -7.08 -16.91
C ASP A 6 -18.45 -8.30 -16.11
N ALA A 7 -17.34 -8.14 -15.38
CA ALA A 7 -16.84 -9.14 -14.44
C ALA A 7 -17.87 -9.42 -13.32
N PRO A 8 -18.16 -10.69 -12.98
CA PRO A 8 -18.95 -10.99 -11.80
C PRO A 8 -18.17 -10.61 -10.54
N LEU A 9 -18.70 -9.63 -9.78
CA LEU A 9 -18.10 -9.15 -8.53
C LEU A 9 -18.99 -9.55 -7.34
N ASP A 10 -18.38 -10.03 -6.26
CA ASP A 10 -19.05 -10.22 -4.97
C ASP A 10 -18.70 -9.06 -4.02
N PRO A 11 -19.64 -8.13 -3.76
CA PRO A 11 -19.41 -7.01 -2.84
C PRO A 11 -19.68 -7.38 -1.37
N SER A 12 -19.95 -8.64 -1.02
CA SER A 12 -20.34 -9.05 0.34
C SER A 12 -19.28 -8.76 1.41
N GLN A 13 -18.01 -8.61 1.01
CA GLN A 13 -16.88 -8.28 1.88
C GLN A 13 -16.55 -6.78 1.93
N VAL A 14 -17.34 -5.92 1.28
CA VAL A 14 -17.13 -4.47 1.25
C VAL A 14 -18.16 -3.77 2.14
N GLU A 15 -17.66 -3.07 3.15
CA GLU A 15 -18.44 -2.16 3.99
C GLU A 15 -18.26 -0.72 3.51
N ASP A 16 -19.37 -0.03 3.27
CA ASP A 16 -19.36 1.40 2.92
C ASP A 16 -19.78 2.25 4.12
N THR A 17 -18.84 3.03 4.64
CA THR A 17 -19.05 3.93 5.78
C THR A 17 -19.01 5.41 5.39
N ARG A 18 -18.96 5.72 4.09
CA ARG A 18 -18.91 7.10 3.60
C ARG A 18 -20.09 7.91 4.12
N GLY A 19 -19.81 9.13 4.56
CA GLY A 19 -20.83 10.05 5.10
C GLY A 19 -21.38 9.69 6.48
N ARG A 20 -20.97 8.57 7.10
CA ARG A 20 -21.19 8.33 8.54
C ARG A 20 -20.17 9.14 9.33
N GLY A 21 -20.54 10.37 9.68
CA GLY A 21 -19.68 11.27 10.44
C GLY A 21 -19.26 10.65 11.78
N VAL A 22 -17.96 10.47 11.95
CA VAL A 22 -17.35 10.24 13.28
C VAL A 22 -17.53 11.56 14.04
N GLY A 23 -18.25 11.51 15.18
CA GLY A 23 -18.60 12.69 15.96
C GLY A 23 -17.39 13.40 16.55
N GLY A 24 -16.79 14.31 15.78
CA GLY A 24 -15.68 15.19 16.16
C GLY A 24 -15.65 16.39 15.22
N PRO A 25 -15.01 17.51 15.60
CA PRO A 25 -14.95 18.70 14.76
C PRO A 25 -14.31 18.33 13.41
N ILE A 26 -15.11 18.40 12.34
CA ILE A 26 -14.67 18.13 10.97
C ILE A 26 -13.76 19.28 10.55
N LEU A 27 -12.45 19.08 10.64
CA LEU A 27 -11.50 19.93 9.94
C LEU A 27 -11.59 19.54 8.46
N VAL A 28 -12.40 20.25 7.69
CA VAL A 28 -12.46 20.15 6.22
C VAL A 28 -11.12 20.66 5.67
N GLY A 29 -10.14 19.76 5.64
CA GLY A 29 -8.81 19.98 5.09
C GLY A 29 -8.36 18.75 4.29
N GLY A 30 -9.26 18.19 3.49
CA GLY A 30 -8.97 17.07 2.59
C GLY A 30 -8.25 17.54 1.33
N GLY A 31 -7.34 16.72 0.82
CA GLY A 31 -6.78 16.82 -0.53
C GLY A 31 -5.27 17.04 -0.60
N GLY A 32 -4.80 18.08 0.09
CA GLY A 32 -3.38 18.45 0.09
C GLY A 32 -2.77 18.57 1.48
N ILE A 33 -3.57 19.03 2.45
CA ILE A 33 -3.09 19.26 3.83
C ILE A 33 -2.81 17.93 4.54
N GLY A 34 -3.62 16.90 4.28
CA GLY A 34 -3.40 15.58 4.86
C GLY A 34 -2.10 14.91 4.38
N ILE A 35 -1.88 14.88 3.06
CA ILE A 35 -0.61 14.45 2.47
C ILE A 35 0.55 15.32 2.96
N LEU A 36 0.37 16.65 3.07
CA LEU A 36 1.38 17.53 3.65
C LEU A 36 1.65 17.23 5.13
N ILE A 37 0.66 16.77 5.90
CA ILE A 37 0.82 16.35 7.30
C ILE A 37 1.56 15.01 7.35
N LEU A 38 1.20 14.01 6.53
CA LEU A 38 1.92 12.75 6.41
C LEU A 38 3.39 13.00 6.04
N VAL A 39 3.61 13.80 5.01
CA VAL A 39 4.92 14.29 4.58
C VAL A 39 5.59 15.02 5.75
N ALA A 40 4.93 15.93 6.46
CA ALA A 40 5.50 16.64 7.61
C ALA A 40 5.83 15.74 8.81
N SER A 41 5.06 14.69 9.10
CA SER A 41 5.40 13.68 10.12
C SER A 41 6.63 12.87 9.71
N LEU A 42 6.77 12.55 8.42
CA LEU A 42 7.98 11.95 7.85
C LEU A 42 9.17 12.93 7.91
N LEU A 43 8.95 14.25 7.73
CA LEU A 43 9.98 15.29 7.87
C LEU A 43 10.50 15.44 9.31
N LEU A 44 9.69 15.09 10.32
CA LEU A 44 10.04 15.16 11.75
C LEU A 44 10.57 13.83 12.31
N GLY A 45 10.66 12.78 11.50
CA GLY A 45 11.08 11.44 11.94
C GLY A 45 10.07 10.75 12.87
N VAL A 46 8.81 11.20 12.87
CA VAL A 46 7.73 10.60 13.68
C VAL A 46 7.09 9.52 12.83
N ASN A 47 7.33 8.27 13.19
CA ASN A 47 6.74 7.12 12.51
C ASN A 47 5.38 6.82 13.18
N PRO A 48 4.23 7.07 12.53
CA PRO A 48 2.91 6.92 13.13
C PRO A 48 2.56 5.47 13.53
N LEU A 49 3.39 4.50 13.11
CA LEU A 49 3.30 3.09 13.45
C LEU A 49 4.28 2.66 14.57
N ALA A 50 5.05 3.58 15.15
CA ALA A 50 6.05 3.26 16.17
C ALA A 50 5.46 2.68 17.46
N ASP A 51 4.19 2.97 17.75
CA ASP A 51 3.54 2.58 19.00
C ASP A 51 3.14 1.09 19.08
N TYR A 52 3.30 0.32 17.99
CA TYR A 52 2.96 -1.11 17.92
C TYR A 52 4.17 -2.07 18.07
N ALA A 53 5.30 -1.60 18.63
CA ALA A 53 6.60 -2.27 18.51
C ALA A 53 6.84 -3.53 19.37
N GLY A 54 7.37 -4.57 18.74
CA GLY A 54 8.04 -5.75 19.32
C GLY A 54 9.47 -5.91 18.76
N PRO A 55 10.29 -6.87 19.24
CA PRO A 55 11.69 -7.01 18.83
C PRO A 55 11.86 -7.47 17.38
N ASP A 56 12.93 -7.00 16.73
CA ASP A 56 13.29 -7.35 15.35
C ASP A 56 13.52 -8.86 15.18
N GLN A 57 12.76 -9.47 14.28
CA GLN A 57 13.03 -10.80 13.73
C GLN A 57 13.37 -10.64 12.25
N ALA A 58 14.31 -11.45 11.74
CA ALA A 58 14.57 -11.54 10.31
C ALA A 58 13.31 -12.03 9.59
N ILE A 59 13.01 -11.44 8.42
CA ILE A 59 12.03 -11.99 7.48
C ILE A 59 12.82 -13.09 6.74
N ASP A 60 12.96 -14.30 7.27
CA ASP A 60 13.70 -15.36 6.57
C ASP A 60 12.75 -16.15 5.66
N GLY A 61 13.08 -16.23 4.36
CA GLY A 61 12.36 -17.04 3.37
C GLY A 61 11.23 -16.30 2.64
N ALA A 62 11.05 -16.65 1.36
CA ALA A 62 9.89 -16.22 0.61
C ALA A 62 8.59 -16.68 1.32
N PRO A 63 7.53 -15.86 1.36
CA PRO A 63 6.22 -16.28 1.86
C PRO A 63 5.72 -17.47 1.05
N SER A 64 5.58 -18.66 1.66
CA SER A 64 4.91 -19.78 1.01
C SER A 64 3.44 -19.81 1.40
N VAL A 65 2.55 -20.08 0.44
CA VAL A 65 1.13 -20.37 0.74
C VAL A 65 0.92 -21.54 1.70
N GLN A 66 1.96 -22.37 1.88
CA GLN A 66 1.98 -23.48 2.84
C GLN A 66 2.01 -22.99 4.29
N ASP A 67 2.50 -21.77 4.53
CA ASP A 67 2.60 -21.13 5.85
C ASP A 67 1.37 -20.28 6.20
N CYS A 68 0.34 -20.30 5.34
CA CYS A 68 -0.87 -19.51 5.52
C CYS A 68 -1.69 -20.01 6.71
N LYS A 69 -2.00 -19.12 7.65
CA LYS A 69 -2.66 -19.47 8.92
C LYS A 69 -4.15 -19.75 8.75
N THR A 70 -4.87 -18.87 8.06
CA THR A 70 -6.34 -18.97 7.96
C THR A 70 -6.90 -18.81 6.55
N GLY A 71 -6.18 -18.11 5.66
CA GLY A 71 -6.61 -17.88 4.27
C GLY A 71 -7.90 -17.08 4.18
N ALA A 72 -8.20 -16.27 5.20
CA ALA A 72 -9.42 -15.48 5.28
C ALA A 72 -9.43 -14.36 4.23
N ASP A 73 -10.61 -13.99 3.74
CA ASP A 73 -10.78 -12.81 2.92
C ASP A 73 -10.61 -11.54 3.77
N ALA A 74 -9.85 -10.57 3.28
CA ALA A 74 -9.78 -9.25 3.91
C ALA A 74 -11.08 -8.49 3.64
N ARG A 75 -11.77 -8.04 4.70
CA ARG A 75 -12.91 -7.12 4.55
C ARG A 75 -12.40 -5.74 4.19
N THR A 76 -13.05 -5.08 3.24
CA THR A 76 -12.73 -3.71 2.85
C THR A 76 -13.69 -2.73 3.51
N VAL A 77 -13.18 -1.63 4.06
CA VAL A 77 -13.98 -0.51 4.57
C VAL A 77 -13.70 0.71 3.70
N LEU A 78 -14.72 1.19 3.00
CA LEU A 78 -14.66 2.44 2.25
C LEU A 78 -15.04 3.60 3.17
N PHE A 79 -14.22 4.64 3.24
CA PHE A 79 -14.47 5.82 4.07
C PHE A 79 -14.13 7.12 3.35
N THR A 80 -14.41 8.25 3.98
CA THR A 80 -14.03 9.57 3.47
C THR A 80 -13.57 10.45 4.61
N GLY A 81 -12.33 10.94 4.53
CA GLY A 81 -11.77 11.93 5.44
C GLY A 81 -11.35 11.41 6.82
N ALA A 82 -12.10 10.51 7.46
CA ALA A 82 -11.69 9.81 8.68
C ALA A 82 -12.50 8.53 8.95
N THR A 83 -11.91 7.61 9.71
CA THR A 83 -12.52 6.35 10.16
C THR A 83 -11.96 5.91 11.50
N GLN A 84 -12.72 5.10 12.24
CA GLN A 84 -12.26 4.38 13.42
C GLN A 84 -11.92 2.95 13.01
N ALA A 85 -10.64 2.62 12.95
CA ALA A 85 -10.14 1.28 12.68
C ALA A 85 -9.84 0.50 13.98
N GLY A 86 -9.62 -0.81 13.87
CA GLY A 86 -9.09 -1.63 14.97
C GLY A 86 -7.75 -1.09 15.50
N CYS A 87 -6.92 -0.56 14.60
CA CYS A 87 -5.63 0.06 14.87
C CYS A 87 -5.74 1.51 15.41
N GLY A 88 -6.96 1.98 15.71
CA GLY A 88 -7.22 3.30 16.24
C GLY A 88 -7.85 4.27 15.22
N TYR A 89 -7.82 5.56 15.55
CA TYR A 89 -8.38 6.61 14.71
C TYR A 89 -7.47 6.88 13.50
N ALA A 90 -8.03 6.85 12.30
CA ALA A 90 -7.32 7.19 11.07
C ALA A 90 -8.02 8.33 10.33
N SER A 91 -7.27 9.37 9.99
CA SER A 91 -7.66 10.40 9.03
C SER A 91 -7.24 10.05 7.59
N GLY A 92 -7.95 10.59 6.60
CA GLY A 92 -7.65 10.42 5.16
C GLY A 92 -6.30 11.02 4.74
N ALA A 93 -5.65 11.80 5.62
CA ALA A 93 -4.28 12.27 5.45
C ALA A 93 -3.25 11.16 5.28
N GLN A 94 -3.52 9.98 5.83
CA GLN A 94 -2.61 8.83 5.84
C GLN A 94 -2.74 7.97 4.58
N GLY A 95 -3.78 8.18 3.78
CA GLY A 95 -4.09 7.32 2.62
C GLY A 95 -4.73 5.99 3.02
N PRO A 96 -4.90 5.07 2.05
CA PRO A 96 -5.31 3.70 2.28
C PRO A 96 -4.34 2.93 3.18
N PHE A 97 -4.83 1.95 3.93
CA PHE A 97 -4.01 1.13 4.81
C PHE A 97 -4.67 -0.22 5.13
N TYR A 98 -3.86 -1.23 5.45
CA TYR A 98 -4.28 -2.45 6.12
C TYR A 98 -4.12 -2.35 7.65
N CYS A 99 -5.07 -2.90 8.41
CA CYS A 99 -4.99 -2.97 9.87
C CYS A 99 -4.95 -4.43 10.37
N PRO A 100 -3.82 -4.89 10.95
CA PRO A 100 -3.70 -6.26 11.47
C PRO A 100 -4.55 -6.53 12.72
N GLU A 101 -4.89 -5.50 13.52
CA GLU A 101 -5.69 -5.67 14.74
C GLU A 101 -7.14 -6.11 14.46
N ASP A 102 -7.67 -5.81 13.28
CA ASP A 102 -9.03 -6.22 12.87
C ASP A 102 -9.11 -6.94 11.52
N GLY A 103 -7.99 -7.14 10.83
CA GLY A 103 -7.90 -7.87 9.56
C GLY A 103 -8.61 -7.18 8.41
N LYS A 104 -8.60 -5.83 8.35
CA LYS A 104 -9.34 -5.06 7.35
C LYS A 104 -8.46 -4.13 6.53
N VAL A 105 -8.87 -3.96 5.28
CA VAL A 105 -8.33 -2.93 4.36
C VAL A 105 -9.23 -1.70 4.43
N TYR A 106 -8.64 -0.54 4.71
CA TYR A 106 -9.33 0.74 4.79
C TYR A 106 -8.97 1.59 3.57
N LEU A 107 -9.97 1.98 2.79
CA LEU A 107 -9.78 2.76 1.57
C LEU A 107 -10.45 4.14 1.71
N ASP A 108 -9.64 5.20 1.76
CA ASP A 108 -10.17 6.57 1.69
C ASP A 108 -10.53 6.89 0.25
N ILE A 109 -11.81 7.10 -0.03
CA ILE A 109 -12.25 7.40 -1.40
C ILE A 109 -11.78 8.80 -1.85
N SER A 110 -11.57 9.76 -0.93
CA SER A 110 -10.99 11.05 -1.32
C SER A 110 -9.56 10.94 -1.83
N PHE A 111 -8.80 9.94 -1.38
CA PHE A 111 -7.44 9.70 -1.87
C PHE A 111 -7.42 9.32 -3.35
N PHE A 112 -8.40 8.54 -3.84
CA PHE A 112 -8.47 8.19 -5.26
C PHE A 112 -8.85 9.39 -6.14
N ASP A 113 -9.60 10.35 -5.60
CA ASP A 113 -9.83 11.62 -6.29
C ASP A 113 -8.53 12.43 -6.37
N ASP A 114 -7.76 12.49 -5.28
CA ASP A 114 -6.45 13.16 -5.24
C ASP A 114 -5.43 12.51 -6.21
N LEU A 115 -5.40 11.18 -6.31
CA LEU A 115 -4.59 10.46 -7.30
C LEU A 115 -4.88 10.94 -8.72
N ARG A 116 -6.16 11.11 -9.06
CA ARG A 116 -6.58 11.57 -10.38
C ARG A 116 -6.27 13.05 -10.62
N THR A 117 -6.55 13.91 -9.63
CA THR A 117 -6.51 15.37 -9.83
C THR A 117 -5.19 16.02 -9.46
N THR A 118 -4.54 15.56 -8.40
CA THR A 118 -3.38 16.21 -7.78
C THR A 118 -2.07 15.61 -8.26
N PHE A 119 -2.00 14.28 -8.29
CA PHE A 119 -0.80 13.56 -8.75
C PHE A 119 -0.77 13.35 -10.26
N GLY A 120 -1.82 13.81 -10.96
CA GLY A 120 -1.93 13.74 -12.41
C GLY A 120 -1.76 12.32 -12.92
N ALA A 121 -2.28 11.32 -12.19
CA ALA A 121 -2.10 9.90 -12.47
C ALA A 121 -2.61 9.55 -13.89
N GLN A 122 -1.74 9.71 -14.88
CA GLN A 122 -1.97 9.24 -16.25
C GLN A 122 -2.08 7.71 -16.30
N GLY A 123 -1.66 7.02 -15.22
CA GLY A 123 -1.82 5.57 -15.02
C GLY A 123 -3.28 5.09 -14.93
N GLY A 124 -4.25 5.99 -14.74
CA GLY A 124 -5.68 5.68 -14.79
C GLY A 124 -6.11 4.62 -13.77
N PRO A 125 -7.16 3.83 -14.05
CA PRO A 125 -7.70 2.81 -13.13
C PRO A 125 -6.66 1.81 -12.59
N PHE A 126 -5.56 1.59 -13.30
CA PHE A 126 -4.51 0.68 -12.85
C PHE A 126 -3.77 1.18 -11.60
N ALA A 127 -3.56 2.49 -11.47
CA ALA A 127 -2.95 3.10 -10.29
C ALA A 127 -3.79 2.82 -9.03
N GLU A 128 -5.12 2.94 -9.16
CA GLU A 128 -6.07 2.64 -8.08
C GLU A 128 -6.05 1.15 -7.73
N GLY A 129 -6.06 0.29 -8.74
CA GLY A 129 -5.94 -1.16 -8.58
C GLY A 129 -4.67 -1.60 -7.88
N TYR A 130 -3.54 -0.97 -8.22
CA TYR A 130 -2.26 -1.23 -7.57
C TYR A 130 -2.28 -0.88 -6.08
N VAL A 131 -2.82 0.29 -5.70
CA VAL A 131 -2.94 0.69 -4.28
C VAL A 131 -3.79 -0.31 -3.52
N ILE A 132 -4.95 -0.69 -4.07
CA ILE A 132 -5.81 -1.70 -3.43
C ILE A 132 -5.05 -3.02 -3.28
N ALA A 133 -4.40 -3.50 -4.35
CA ALA A 133 -3.66 -4.75 -4.32
C ALA A 133 -2.46 -4.72 -3.35
N HIS A 134 -1.84 -3.55 -3.16
CA HIS A 134 -0.78 -3.34 -2.19
C HIS A 134 -1.30 -3.51 -0.75
N GLU A 135 -2.43 -2.88 -0.40
CA GLU A 135 -3.03 -3.05 0.93
C GLU A 135 -3.49 -4.49 1.18
N TYR A 136 -4.03 -5.16 0.16
CA TYR A 136 -4.31 -6.60 0.23
C TYR A 136 -3.02 -7.45 0.34
N GLY A 137 -1.90 -6.97 -0.17
CA GLY A 137 -0.59 -7.57 0.04
C GLY A 137 -0.21 -7.61 1.52
N HIS A 138 -0.51 -6.55 2.28
CA HIS A 138 -0.33 -6.55 3.74
C HIS A 138 -1.24 -7.55 4.45
N HIS A 139 -2.50 -7.69 4.01
CA HIS A 139 -3.38 -8.75 4.52
C HIS A 139 -2.78 -10.15 4.31
N VAL A 140 -2.27 -10.42 3.10
CA VAL A 140 -1.60 -11.70 2.80
C VAL A 140 -0.37 -11.90 3.70
N GLN A 141 0.42 -10.85 3.94
CA GLN A 141 1.54 -10.91 4.87
C GLN A 141 1.11 -11.23 6.31
N ASP A 142 -0.04 -10.72 6.76
CA ASP A 142 -0.57 -11.00 8.10
C ASP A 142 -1.00 -12.47 8.24
N GLU A 143 -1.73 -12.96 7.24
CA GLU A 143 -2.15 -14.36 7.13
C GLU A 143 -0.97 -15.33 7.11
N LEU A 144 0.15 -14.91 6.50
CA LEU A 144 1.41 -15.66 6.47
C LEU A 144 2.26 -15.45 7.73
N GLY A 145 1.85 -14.59 8.65
CA GLY A 145 2.56 -14.28 9.89
C GLY A 145 3.86 -13.49 9.72
N ILE A 146 3.96 -12.76 8.60
CA ILE A 146 5.13 -11.97 8.21
C ILE A 146 5.04 -10.54 8.73
N LEU A 147 3.82 -10.00 8.84
CA LEU A 147 3.58 -8.75 9.56
C LEU A 147 3.91 -8.99 11.04
N THR A 148 5.16 -8.78 11.40
CA THR A 148 5.51 -8.50 12.78
C THR A 148 6.15 -7.12 12.83
N PRO A 149 5.97 -6.37 13.93
CA PRO A 149 6.46 -5.01 14.02
C PRO A 149 7.96 -4.95 13.69
N GLY A 150 8.33 -4.09 12.74
CA GLY A 150 9.74 -3.84 12.42
C GLY A 150 10.23 -2.57 13.10
N THR A 151 11.41 -2.60 13.70
CA THR A 151 12.09 -1.38 14.14
C THR A 151 13.07 -0.89 13.08
N GLY A 152 13.30 0.42 13.05
CA GLY A 152 14.32 1.06 12.22
C GLY A 152 13.79 1.73 10.95
N ALA A 153 14.46 2.82 10.59
CA ALA A 153 14.38 3.48 9.29
C ALA A 153 15.63 3.13 8.49
N GLY A 154 15.53 3.22 7.18
CA GLY A 154 16.65 2.94 6.28
C GLY A 154 16.24 2.13 5.07
N ALA A 155 16.98 2.29 3.97
CA ALA A 155 16.77 1.54 2.73
C ALA A 155 16.78 0.01 2.89
N GLN A 156 17.38 -0.48 3.99
CA GLN A 156 17.53 -1.88 4.35
C GLN A 156 16.75 -2.26 5.61
N SER A 157 15.85 -1.39 6.05
CA SER A 157 15.01 -1.65 7.21
C SER A 157 14.02 -2.76 6.92
N ARG A 158 13.48 -3.34 8.00
CA ARG A 158 12.43 -4.33 7.90
C ARG A 158 11.14 -3.74 7.34
N SER A 159 10.81 -2.50 7.72
CA SER A 159 9.67 -1.77 7.17
C SER A 159 9.76 -1.68 5.65
N VAL A 160 10.90 -1.22 5.11
CA VAL A 160 11.11 -1.18 3.65
C VAL A 160 10.95 -2.57 3.02
N ARG A 161 11.47 -3.64 3.64
CA ARG A 161 11.29 -5.00 3.08
C ARG A 161 9.83 -5.46 3.04
N VAL A 162 9.04 -5.13 4.05
CA VAL A 162 7.60 -5.47 4.12
C VAL A 162 6.84 -4.73 3.02
N GLU A 163 7.10 -3.44 2.85
CA GLU A 163 6.49 -2.60 1.81
C GLU A 163 6.84 -3.09 0.39
N LEU A 164 8.11 -3.41 0.15
CA LEU A 164 8.56 -3.94 -1.14
C LEU A 164 7.97 -5.33 -1.42
N GLN A 165 7.71 -6.13 -0.40
CA GLN A 165 7.06 -7.42 -0.57
C GLN A 165 5.58 -7.23 -0.91
N ALA A 166 4.89 -6.28 -0.28
CA ALA A 166 3.52 -5.92 -0.65
C ALA A 166 3.44 -5.45 -2.12
N ASP A 167 4.43 -4.69 -2.61
CA ASP A 167 4.54 -4.36 -4.04
C ASP A 167 4.67 -5.60 -4.94
N CYS A 168 5.47 -6.58 -4.54
CA CYS A 168 5.61 -7.83 -5.29
C CYS A 168 4.29 -8.62 -5.30
N LEU A 169 3.60 -8.72 -4.16
CA LEU A 169 2.30 -9.38 -4.05
C LEU A 169 1.24 -8.68 -4.93
N ALA A 170 1.24 -7.35 -4.99
CA ALA A 170 0.40 -6.58 -5.91
C ALA A 170 0.72 -6.91 -7.38
N GLY A 171 2.01 -7.13 -7.70
CA GLY A 171 2.44 -7.62 -9.01
C GLY A 171 1.88 -9.00 -9.34
N VAL A 172 1.97 -9.94 -8.39
CA VAL A 172 1.41 -11.30 -8.53
C VAL A 172 -0.11 -11.23 -8.77
N TRP A 173 -0.84 -10.42 -8.00
CA TRP A 173 -2.26 -10.17 -8.23
C TRP A 173 -2.51 -9.65 -9.65
N ALA A 174 -1.78 -8.62 -10.09
CA ALA A 174 -1.98 -8.02 -11.41
C ALA A 174 -1.76 -9.03 -12.54
N ARG A 175 -0.82 -9.97 -12.36
CA ARG A 175 -0.59 -11.07 -13.29
C ARG A 175 -1.78 -12.01 -13.36
N HIS A 176 -2.24 -12.53 -12.22
CA HIS A 176 -3.39 -13.45 -12.19
C HIS A 176 -4.69 -12.77 -12.64
N ALA A 177 -4.87 -11.50 -12.31
CA ALA A 177 -5.99 -10.69 -12.80
C ALA A 177 -5.94 -10.51 -14.33
N SER A 178 -4.73 -10.42 -14.91
CA SER A 178 -4.53 -10.37 -16.36
C SER A 178 -4.82 -11.71 -17.03
N ASP A 179 -4.35 -12.81 -16.44
CA ASP A 179 -4.52 -14.18 -16.97
C ASP A 179 -5.99 -14.63 -16.94
N THR A 180 -6.75 -14.19 -15.93
CA THR A 180 -8.22 -14.38 -15.83
C THR A 180 -9.02 -13.38 -16.69
N GLY A 181 -8.33 -12.37 -17.22
CA GLY A 181 -8.90 -11.29 -18.01
C GLY A 181 -9.63 -10.22 -17.20
N TYR A 182 -9.69 -10.26 -15.87
CA TYR A 182 -10.28 -9.16 -15.08
C TYR A 182 -9.56 -7.83 -15.30
N LEU A 183 -8.27 -7.90 -15.61
CA LEU A 183 -7.41 -6.78 -15.95
C LEU A 183 -6.90 -6.94 -17.39
N GLU A 184 -6.85 -5.86 -18.16
CA GLU A 184 -6.03 -5.85 -19.37
C GLU A 184 -4.55 -5.84 -18.97
N PRO A 185 -3.68 -6.71 -19.52
CA PRO A 185 -2.28 -6.76 -19.13
C PRO A 185 -1.60 -5.38 -19.24
N PRO A 186 -1.04 -4.82 -18.14
CA PRO A 186 -0.35 -3.53 -18.19
C PRO A 186 0.92 -3.62 -19.04
N THR A 187 1.19 -2.57 -19.82
CA THR A 187 2.50 -2.34 -20.44
C THR A 187 3.52 -1.87 -19.39
N ASP A 188 4.81 -2.09 -19.63
CA ASP A 188 5.88 -1.57 -18.74
C ASP A 188 5.77 -0.06 -18.49
N ALA A 189 5.33 0.71 -19.49
CA ALA A 189 5.09 2.14 -19.34
C ALA A 189 3.91 2.45 -18.40
N GLN A 190 2.84 1.67 -18.44
CA GLN A 190 1.70 1.79 -17.52
C GLN A 190 2.06 1.34 -16.11
N ILE A 191 2.91 0.30 -15.97
CA ILE A 191 3.49 -0.08 -14.69
C ILE A 191 4.29 1.06 -14.11
N ALA A 192 5.23 1.61 -14.88
CA ALA A 192 6.04 2.74 -14.45
C ALA A 192 5.14 3.90 -14.02
N GLN A 193 4.16 4.32 -14.84
CA GLN A 193 3.25 5.43 -14.54
C GLN A 193 2.33 5.19 -13.35
N ALA A 194 1.78 3.99 -13.20
CA ALA A 194 0.89 3.68 -12.09
C ALA A 194 1.67 3.65 -10.78
N LEU A 195 2.84 3.02 -10.75
CA LEU A 195 3.70 3.08 -9.57
C LEU A 195 4.18 4.51 -9.32
N ASP A 196 4.48 5.29 -10.36
CA ASP A 196 4.85 6.70 -10.23
C ASP A 196 3.78 7.55 -9.52
N ALA A 197 2.51 7.25 -9.77
CA ALA A 197 1.38 8.05 -9.32
C ALA A 197 0.76 7.51 -8.02
N ALA A 198 0.65 6.19 -7.92
CA ALA A 198 -0.03 5.47 -6.85
C ALA A 198 0.89 5.24 -5.66
N ALA A 199 2.18 5.00 -5.92
CA ALA A 199 3.20 5.39 -4.96
C ALA A 199 3.35 6.90 -5.14
N ALA A 200 2.46 7.67 -4.52
CA ALA A 200 2.54 9.12 -4.51
C ALA A 200 3.99 9.55 -4.32
N VAL A 201 4.75 8.80 -3.51
CA VAL A 201 6.15 9.07 -3.37
C VAL A 201 6.98 7.90 -2.83
N GLY A 202 7.87 7.30 -3.63
CA GLY A 202 9.01 6.58 -3.05
C GLY A 202 9.81 7.55 -2.19
N ASP A 203 10.36 7.11 -1.06
CA ASP A 203 10.92 8.04 -0.06
C ASP A 203 12.00 8.95 -0.67
N ASP A 204 12.71 8.47 -1.70
CA ASP A 204 13.68 9.23 -2.49
C ASP A 204 13.09 10.42 -3.24
N ARG A 205 11.91 10.25 -3.84
CA ARG A 205 11.21 11.32 -4.56
C ARG A 205 10.63 12.35 -3.58
N ILE A 206 10.11 11.94 -2.41
CA ILE A 206 9.52 12.84 -1.37
C ILE A 206 10.63 13.78 -0.99
N GLN A 207 11.75 13.18 -0.59
CA GLN A 207 12.84 13.93 -0.01
C GLN A 207 13.45 14.84 -1.07
N LYS A 208 13.56 14.40 -2.32
CA LYS A 208 14.06 15.25 -3.41
C LYS A 208 13.15 16.43 -3.74
N GLU A 209 11.84 16.22 -3.80
CA GLU A 209 10.87 17.28 -4.13
C GLU A 209 10.62 18.25 -2.96
N THR A 210 10.69 17.76 -1.72
CA THR A 210 10.37 18.56 -0.51
C THR A 210 11.60 19.11 0.21
N GLN A 211 12.72 18.38 0.20
CA GLN A 211 13.96 18.74 0.90
C GLN A 211 15.14 19.04 -0.04
N GLY A 212 15.01 18.77 -1.34
CA GLY A 212 16.08 18.96 -2.33
C GLY A 212 17.23 17.94 -2.25
N ARG A 213 17.14 16.95 -1.37
CA ARG A 213 18.17 15.91 -1.16
C ARG A 213 17.53 14.59 -0.76
N VAL A 214 18.24 13.49 -0.95
CA VAL A 214 17.79 12.13 -0.61
C VAL A 214 18.55 11.63 0.62
N ALA A 215 17.83 11.09 1.60
CA ALA A 215 18.34 10.59 2.88
C ALA A 215 17.85 9.14 3.10
N PRO A 216 18.53 8.15 2.52
CA PRO A 216 18.12 6.74 2.56
C PRO A 216 17.97 6.13 3.95
N GLU A 217 18.65 6.69 4.95
CA GLU A 217 18.59 6.32 6.36
C GLU A 217 17.23 6.60 7.01
N GLN A 218 16.35 7.38 6.37
CA GLN A 218 15.01 7.72 6.88
C GLN A 218 13.88 6.95 6.17
N TRP A 219 14.21 6.06 5.24
CA TRP A 219 13.21 5.39 4.41
C TRP A 219 12.38 4.39 5.22
N THR A 220 11.09 4.35 4.89
CA THR A 220 10.05 3.47 5.46
C THR A 220 9.32 2.68 4.38
N HIS A 221 9.18 3.23 3.16
CA HIS A 221 8.52 2.61 2.00
C HIS A 221 9.50 2.19 0.90
N GLY A 222 10.74 2.70 0.96
CA GLY A 222 11.79 2.40 0.00
C GLY A 222 11.81 3.36 -1.18
N SER A 223 12.82 3.23 -2.03
CA SER A 223 12.95 4.04 -3.24
C SER A 223 11.96 3.63 -4.32
N SER A 224 11.60 4.59 -5.16
CA SER A 224 10.74 4.38 -6.33
C SER A 224 11.25 3.23 -7.23
N ALA A 225 12.58 3.10 -7.39
CA ALA A 225 13.20 2.04 -8.18
C ALA A 225 13.08 0.64 -7.54
N GLN A 226 13.17 0.54 -6.21
CA GLN A 226 12.96 -0.73 -5.50
C GLN A 226 11.51 -1.18 -5.65
N ARG A 227 10.54 -0.27 -5.46
CA ARG A 227 9.12 -0.56 -5.60
C ARG A 227 8.77 -1.09 -6.99
N GLN A 228 9.25 -0.40 -8.04
CA GLN A 228 9.08 -0.83 -9.44
C GLN A 228 9.70 -2.19 -9.72
N ARG A 229 10.90 -2.45 -9.20
CA ARG A 229 11.55 -3.75 -9.34
C ARG A 229 10.68 -4.86 -8.76
N TRP A 230 10.22 -4.71 -7.52
CA TRP A 230 9.49 -5.76 -6.81
C TRP A 230 8.11 -6.03 -7.40
N PHE A 231 7.36 -4.98 -7.73
CA PHE A 231 6.11 -5.14 -8.48
C PHE A 231 6.34 -5.89 -9.80
N THR A 232 7.36 -5.49 -10.57
CA THR A 232 7.68 -6.11 -11.85
C THR A 232 8.07 -7.59 -11.68
N THR A 233 8.80 -7.94 -10.62
CA THR A 233 9.12 -9.33 -10.28
C THR A 233 7.86 -10.15 -10.09
N GLY A 234 6.93 -9.67 -9.25
CA GLY A 234 5.64 -10.34 -9.02
C GLY A 234 4.81 -10.47 -10.29
N PHE A 235 4.71 -9.40 -11.09
CA PHE A 235 3.93 -9.40 -12.32
C PHE A 235 4.47 -10.36 -13.39
N LYS A 236 5.80 -10.39 -13.58
CA LYS A 236 6.41 -11.27 -14.59
C LYS A 236 6.35 -12.75 -14.20
N THR A 237 6.45 -13.05 -12.91
CA THR A 237 6.51 -14.43 -12.42
C THR A 237 5.14 -15.01 -12.10
N GLY A 238 4.24 -14.21 -11.52
CA GLY A 238 2.96 -14.68 -10.98
C GLY A 238 3.13 -15.61 -9.76
N ASP A 239 4.31 -15.61 -9.15
CA ASP A 239 4.74 -16.60 -8.15
C ASP A 239 5.07 -15.91 -6.83
N LEU A 240 4.35 -16.29 -5.77
CA LEU A 240 4.51 -15.73 -4.42
C LEU A 240 5.88 -16.05 -3.82
N ASP A 241 6.47 -17.19 -4.17
CA ASP A 241 7.79 -17.62 -3.71
C ASP A 241 8.91 -16.72 -4.30
N ARG A 242 8.58 -15.83 -5.25
CA ARG A 242 9.51 -14.84 -5.81
C ARG A 242 9.47 -13.49 -5.10
N CYS A 243 8.62 -13.34 -4.08
CA CYS A 243 8.49 -12.11 -3.29
C CYS A 243 9.34 -12.10 -2.02
N ASP A 244 10.50 -12.76 -2.05
CA ASP A 244 11.48 -12.76 -0.95
C ASP A 244 12.33 -11.48 -0.94
N THR A 245 11.94 -10.49 -0.14
CA THR A 245 12.67 -9.23 0.00
C THR A 245 13.79 -9.28 1.03
N SER A 246 14.03 -10.42 1.67
CA SER A 246 14.99 -10.56 2.78
C SER A 246 16.46 -10.42 2.37
N GLY A 247 16.81 -10.92 1.18
CA GLY A 247 18.17 -10.98 0.68
C GLY A 247 18.48 -10.06 -0.51
N ALA A 248 17.52 -9.25 -0.95
CA ALA A 248 17.61 -8.55 -2.23
C ALA A 248 17.57 -7.03 -2.04
N LEU A 249 18.74 -6.50 -1.71
CA LEU A 249 19.06 -5.08 -1.71
C LEU A 249 20.47 -4.82 -2.25
#